data_AF-A0A7K6URN7-F1
#
_entry.id   AF-A0A7K6URN7-F1
#
_cell.length_a   1.000
_cell.length_b   1.000
_cell.length_c   1.000
_cell.angle_alpha   90.00
_cell.angle_beta   90.00
_cell.angle_gamma   90.00
#
_symmetry.space_group_name_H-M   'P 1'
#
loop_
_entity.id
_entity.type
_entity.pdbx_description
1 polymer ?
#
loop_
_entity_poly.entity_id
_entity_poly.type
_entity_poly.pdbx_seq_one_letter_code
_entity_poly.pdbx_strand_id
1 'polypeptide(L)'
;KMAGSSAPWIGSAYLFLQSTCKTIVLPSLYESSQKKPSVFKALKLALADSTGSVNGVDMLKVHCSHPHLIVQLKFCKQENCRRFLQSYREGALQESLQKHLQLSLAMTTVPLEMELKAGNEHLDNMLKDEDRCLECIYREKPDRLRDEEITELEECLKSLIVHESINNNMTVKDCMSLNSPSLPYPSQDASLSLQATFIFQGQQFANRTLAPDDHQKFAKLVSKKWKQVGRSLQKSCRALRDPVIDNLALEYDREGLYEQAYQMLLRFIQSEGKKATIARLIAALEENGLISLAEELLGLHSSEDCS
;
A
#
# COMPACT_ATOMS: atom_id res chain seq x y z
N LYS A 1 -12.81 -47.07 -6.59
CA LYS A 1 -12.76 -45.95 -5.61
C LYS A 1 -12.29 -44.72 -6.36
N MET A 2 -13.22 -43.83 -6.72
CA MET A 2 -12.91 -42.56 -7.40
C MET A 2 -12.20 -41.63 -6.41
N ALA A 3 -11.09 -41.04 -6.84
CA ALA A 3 -10.44 -39.96 -6.13
C ALA A 3 -11.37 -38.74 -6.17
N GLY A 4 -12.09 -38.48 -5.09
CA GLY A 4 -12.84 -37.24 -4.93
C GLY A 4 -11.86 -36.11 -4.75
N SER A 5 -11.55 -35.37 -5.81
CA SER A 5 -11.05 -34.01 -5.63
C SER A 5 -12.23 -33.20 -5.06
N SER A 6 -12.28 -33.07 -3.73
CA SER A 6 -13.22 -32.15 -3.12
C SER A 6 -12.94 -30.77 -3.68
N ALA A 7 -13.92 -30.14 -4.32
CA ALA A 7 -13.79 -28.78 -4.80
C ALA A 7 -13.25 -27.90 -3.65
N PRO A 8 -12.35 -26.93 -3.95
CA PRO A 8 -11.80 -26.07 -2.91
C PRO A 8 -12.94 -25.34 -2.19
N TRP A 9 -12.92 -25.38 -0.86
CA TRP A 9 -13.91 -24.68 -0.04
C TRP A 9 -13.70 -23.18 -0.22
N ILE A 10 -14.69 -22.50 -0.82
CA ILE A 10 -14.67 -21.07 -1.05
C ILE A 10 -16.01 -20.53 -0.60
N GLY A 11 -15.98 -19.48 0.22
CA GLY A 11 -17.17 -18.80 0.70
C GLY A 11 -16.95 -17.30 0.85
N SER A 12 -18.03 -16.56 0.99
CA SER A 12 -18.00 -15.11 1.14
C SER A 12 -18.96 -14.62 2.22
N ALA A 13 -18.60 -13.49 2.83
CA ALA A 13 -19.38 -12.83 3.86
C ALA A 13 -19.18 -11.31 3.77
N TYR A 14 -20.09 -10.57 4.37
CA TYR A 14 -20.03 -9.12 4.48
C TYR A 14 -19.91 -8.75 5.96
N LEU A 15 -18.86 -7.98 6.25
CA LEU A 15 -18.61 -7.45 7.58
C LEU A 15 -18.99 -5.97 7.60
N PHE A 16 -20.00 -5.62 8.37
CA PHE A 16 -20.47 -4.26 8.56
C PHE A 16 -19.77 -3.67 9.77
N LEU A 17 -19.21 -2.48 9.60
CA LEU A 17 -18.48 -1.77 10.65
C LEU A 17 -19.12 -0.41 10.84
N GLN A 18 -19.44 -0.08 12.09
CA GLN A 18 -19.95 1.23 12.47
C GLN A 18 -19.20 1.72 13.70
N SER A 19 -18.85 3.01 13.75
CA SER A 19 -18.40 3.58 15.02
C SER A 19 -19.60 4.02 15.84
N THR A 20 -19.58 3.73 17.14
CA THR A 20 -20.59 4.24 18.08
C THR A 20 -20.32 5.69 18.49
N CYS A 21 -19.16 6.24 18.11
CA CYS A 21 -18.80 7.63 18.37
C CYS A 21 -19.27 8.53 17.22
N LYS A 22 -20.11 9.53 17.52
CA LYS A 22 -20.65 10.47 16.52
C LYS A 22 -19.60 11.30 15.78
N THR A 23 -18.39 11.43 16.35
CA THR A 23 -17.29 12.18 15.71
C THR A 23 -16.47 11.33 14.74
N ILE A 24 -16.66 10.01 14.73
CA ILE A 24 -15.90 9.07 13.91
C ILE A 24 -16.85 8.45 12.89
N VAL A 25 -16.74 8.89 11.64
CA VAL A 25 -17.51 8.31 10.54
C VAL A 25 -16.56 7.47 9.68
N LEU A 26 -16.58 6.15 9.86
CA LEU A 26 -15.67 5.23 9.18
C LEU A 26 -15.72 5.34 7.65
N PRO A 27 -16.90 5.43 7.00
CA PRO A 27 -16.98 5.68 5.55
C PRO A 27 -16.21 6.92 5.12
N SER A 28 -16.39 8.05 5.82
CA SER A 28 -15.71 9.31 5.47
C SER A 28 -14.19 9.24 5.68
N LEU A 29 -13.73 8.45 6.66
CA LEU A 29 -12.29 8.19 6.85
C LEU A 29 -11.72 7.33 5.71
N TYR A 30 -12.50 6.39 5.19
CA TYR A 30 -12.10 5.54 4.07
C TYR A 30 -12.22 6.24 2.71
N GLU A 31 -13.12 7.21 2.55
CA GLU A 31 -13.21 8.07 1.36
C GLU A 31 -12.07 9.10 1.27
N SER A 32 -11.45 9.44 2.40
CA SER A 32 -10.32 10.38 2.44
C SER A 32 -9.04 9.73 1.90
N SER A 33 -8.47 10.28 0.80
CA SER A 33 -7.23 9.77 0.20
C SER A 33 -6.05 9.68 1.17
N GLN A 34 -6.00 10.54 2.19
CA GLN A 34 -4.92 10.53 3.19
C GLN A 34 -5.10 9.46 4.25
N LYS A 35 -6.34 9.17 4.67
CA LYS A 35 -6.65 8.24 5.78
C LYS A 35 -7.03 6.85 5.31
N LYS A 36 -7.45 6.72 4.06
CA LYS A 36 -7.83 5.45 3.41
C LYS A 36 -6.76 4.36 3.56
N PRO A 37 -5.45 4.61 3.28
CA PRO A 37 -4.42 3.58 3.47
C PRO A 37 -4.28 3.14 4.93
N SER A 38 -4.44 4.07 5.89
CA SER A 38 -4.40 3.77 7.32
C SER A 38 -5.59 2.91 7.76
N VAL A 39 -6.80 3.23 7.30
CA VAL A 39 -8.00 2.42 7.60
C VAL A 39 -7.87 1.03 6.97
N PHE A 40 -7.43 0.96 5.72
CA PHE A 40 -7.19 -0.31 5.03
C PHE A 40 -6.13 -1.16 5.73
N LYS A 41 -5.01 -0.56 6.14
CA LYS A 41 -3.95 -1.22 6.93
C LYS A 41 -4.53 -1.80 8.22
N ALA A 42 -5.32 -1.02 8.95
CA ALA A 42 -5.93 -1.48 10.19
C ALA A 42 -6.86 -2.69 9.98
N LEU A 43 -7.68 -2.67 8.92
CA LEU A 43 -8.54 -3.78 8.54
C LEU A 43 -7.74 -5.05 8.21
N LYS A 44 -6.69 -4.93 7.38
CA LYS A 44 -5.85 -6.07 6.99
C LYS A 44 -5.13 -6.69 8.19
N LEU A 45 -4.60 -5.87 9.11
CA LEU A 45 -3.93 -6.36 10.31
C LEU A 45 -4.90 -7.07 11.26
N ALA A 46 -6.08 -6.50 11.51
CA ALA A 46 -7.08 -7.13 12.36
C ALA A 46 -7.58 -8.48 11.80
N LEU A 47 -7.78 -8.54 10.47
CA LEU A 47 -8.16 -9.78 9.80
C LEU A 47 -7.03 -10.83 9.85
N ALA A 48 -5.77 -10.41 9.72
CA ALA A 48 -4.63 -11.30 9.88
C ALA A 48 -4.54 -11.87 11.30
N ASP A 49 -4.78 -11.04 12.33
CA ASP A 49 -4.79 -11.46 13.73
C ASP A 49 -5.91 -12.49 13.98
N SER A 50 -7.12 -12.25 13.45
CA SER A 50 -8.27 -13.14 13.65
C SER A 50 -8.13 -14.52 13.01
N THR A 51 -7.38 -14.61 11.90
CA THR A 51 -7.20 -15.86 11.15
C THR A 51 -5.86 -16.54 11.40
N GLY A 52 -4.92 -15.83 12.05
CA GLY A 52 -3.53 -16.25 12.25
C GLY A 52 -2.67 -16.19 10.98
N SER A 53 -3.12 -15.51 9.92
CA SER A 53 -2.39 -15.42 8.66
C SER A 53 -2.78 -14.18 7.83
N VAL A 54 -1.79 -13.52 7.24
CA VAL A 54 -2.01 -12.39 6.31
C VAL A 54 -2.82 -12.74 5.06
N ASN A 55 -2.84 -14.03 4.70
CA ASN A 55 -3.63 -14.58 3.59
C ASN A 55 -4.75 -15.49 4.12
N GLY A 56 -5.18 -15.27 5.37
CA GLY A 56 -6.22 -16.05 6.02
C GLY A 56 -7.60 -15.80 5.41
N VAL A 57 -7.87 -14.53 5.10
CA VAL A 57 -9.09 -14.02 4.46
C VAL A 57 -8.71 -12.91 3.47
N ASP A 58 -9.32 -12.96 2.30
CA ASP A 58 -9.16 -11.95 1.27
C ASP A 58 -10.24 -10.88 1.42
N MET A 59 -9.85 -9.61 1.36
CA MET A 59 -10.78 -8.51 1.13
C MET A 59 -11.01 -8.40 -0.38
N LEU A 60 -12.26 -8.45 -0.82
CA LEU A 60 -12.61 -8.28 -2.23
C LEU A 60 -12.94 -6.83 -2.55
N LYS A 61 -13.71 -6.19 -1.68
CA LYS A 61 -14.23 -4.84 -1.86
C LYS A 61 -14.56 -4.21 -0.52
N VAL A 62 -14.47 -2.89 -0.45
CA VAL A 62 -14.96 -2.08 0.67
C VAL A 62 -16.03 -1.14 0.13
N HIS A 63 -17.21 -1.15 0.74
CA HIS A 63 -18.32 -0.28 0.39
C HIS A 63 -18.51 0.78 1.48
N CYS A 64 -18.52 2.04 1.07
CA CYS A 64 -18.92 3.16 1.91
C CYS A 64 -20.44 3.32 1.85
N SER A 65 -21.17 2.88 2.87
CA SER A 65 -22.63 2.92 2.94
C SER A 65 -23.07 3.50 4.27
N HIS A 66 -23.05 4.83 4.37
CA HIS A 66 -23.32 5.59 5.60
C HIS A 66 -24.54 5.05 6.39
N PRO A 67 -24.40 4.76 7.70
CA PRO A 67 -23.22 4.97 8.55
C PRO A 67 -22.16 3.84 8.52
N HIS A 68 -22.39 2.78 7.75
CA HIS A 68 -21.58 1.56 7.76
C HIS A 68 -20.44 1.58 6.72
N LEU A 69 -19.29 1.10 7.14
CA LEU A 69 -18.23 0.64 6.24
C LEU A 69 -18.39 -0.88 6.09
N ILE A 70 -18.67 -1.35 4.88
CA ILE A 70 -18.98 -2.76 4.63
C ILE A 70 -17.79 -3.40 3.89
N VAL A 71 -17.21 -4.44 4.46
CA VAL A 71 -16.09 -5.18 3.87
C VAL A 71 -16.58 -6.52 3.33
N GLN A 72 -16.41 -6.73 2.02
CA GLN A 72 -16.67 -8.02 1.40
C GLN A 72 -15.46 -8.93 1.58
N LEU A 73 -15.67 -10.05 2.25
CA LEU A 73 -14.65 -11.02 2.61
C LEU A 73 -14.78 -12.29 1.76
N LYS A 74 -13.65 -12.87 1.41
CA LYS A 74 -13.54 -14.18 0.77
C LYS A 74 -12.65 -15.09 1.58
N PHE A 75 -13.14 -16.30 1.83
CA PHE A 75 -12.40 -17.34 2.51
C PHE A 75 -12.12 -18.47 1.53
N CYS A 76 -10.85 -18.90 1.44
CA CYS A 76 -10.42 -19.99 0.57
C CYS A 76 -10.14 -21.30 1.34
N LYS A 77 -10.28 -21.28 2.67
CA LYS A 77 -10.06 -22.43 3.56
C LYS A 77 -11.08 -22.39 4.69
N GLN A 78 -11.77 -23.50 4.90
CA GLN A 78 -12.79 -23.64 5.94
C GLN A 78 -12.22 -23.36 7.34
N GLU A 79 -11.00 -23.84 7.60
CA GLU A 79 -10.31 -23.65 8.87
C GLU A 79 -10.00 -22.17 9.18
N ASN A 80 -9.66 -21.37 8.17
CA ASN A 80 -9.45 -19.93 8.38
C ASN A 80 -10.77 -19.22 8.70
N CYS A 81 -11.86 -19.62 8.03
CA CYS A 81 -13.19 -19.11 8.32
C CYS A 81 -13.63 -19.47 9.74
N ARG A 82 -13.35 -20.70 10.20
CA ARG A 82 -13.65 -21.12 11.57
C ARG A 82 -12.91 -20.27 12.60
N ARG A 83 -11.60 -20.04 12.43
CA ARG A 83 -10.83 -19.15 13.32
C ARG A 83 -11.36 -17.71 13.32
N PHE A 84 -11.71 -17.20 12.13
CA PHE A 84 -12.34 -15.90 12.01
C PHE A 84 -13.65 -15.83 12.81
N LEU A 85 -14.54 -16.81 12.67
CA LEU A 85 -15.82 -16.87 13.39
C LEU A 85 -15.62 -16.95 14.91
N GLN A 86 -14.64 -17.73 15.38
CA GLN A 86 -14.28 -17.81 16.80
C GLN A 86 -13.79 -16.48 17.33
N SER A 87 -12.85 -15.84 16.61
CA SER A 87 -12.31 -14.52 16.95
C SER A 87 -13.39 -13.43 16.92
N TYR A 88 -14.34 -13.50 15.99
CA TYR A 88 -15.49 -12.61 15.90
C TYR A 88 -16.42 -12.78 17.12
N ARG A 89 -16.81 -14.02 17.43
CA ARG A 89 -17.70 -14.36 18.55
C ARG A 89 -17.11 -13.97 19.90
N GLU A 90 -15.80 -14.11 20.08
CA GLU A 90 -15.09 -13.81 21.32
C GLU A 90 -14.77 -12.32 21.49
N GLY A 91 -15.09 -11.47 20.50
CA GLY A 91 -14.78 -10.04 20.50
C GLY A 91 -13.31 -9.71 20.18
N ALA A 92 -12.45 -10.72 20.02
CA ALA A 92 -11.03 -10.53 19.73
C ALA A 92 -10.79 -9.79 18.41
N LEU A 93 -11.58 -10.05 17.37
CA LEU A 93 -11.49 -9.30 16.11
C LEU A 93 -11.86 -7.82 16.30
N GLN A 94 -12.90 -7.54 17.09
CA GLN A 94 -13.35 -6.19 17.38
C GLN A 94 -12.27 -5.43 18.15
N GLU A 95 -11.73 -6.01 19.22
CA GLU A 95 -10.65 -5.40 20.01
C GLU A 95 -9.39 -5.14 19.17
N SER A 96 -8.97 -6.12 18.35
CA SER A 96 -7.84 -5.97 17.45
C SER A 96 -8.08 -4.84 16.44
N LEU A 97 -9.27 -4.77 15.83
CA LEU A 97 -9.61 -3.72 14.89
C LEU A 97 -9.62 -2.33 15.53
N GLN A 98 -10.19 -2.20 16.73
CA GLN A 98 -10.18 -0.94 17.48
C GLN A 98 -8.74 -0.49 17.76
N LYS A 99 -7.88 -1.40 18.23
CA LYS A 99 -6.47 -1.12 18.50
C LYS A 99 -5.72 -0.67 17.24
N HIS A 100 -5.88 -1.38 16.12
CA HIS A 100 -5.19 -1.03 14.87
C HIS A 100 -5.69 0.28 14.28
N LEU A 101 -6.98 0.60 14.41
CA LEU A 101 -7.52 1.89 13.98
C LEU A 101 -7.02 3.04 14.86
N GLN A 102 -6.96 2.86 16.17
CA GLN A 102 -6.38 3.85 17.09
C GLN A 102 -4.95 4.21 16.71
N LEU A 103 -4.11 3.18 16.47
CA LEU A 103 -2.72 3.37 16.07
C LEU A 103 -2.59 4.02 14.69
N SER A 104 -3.34 3.52 13.70
CA SER A 104 -3.20 3.96 12.31
C SER A 104 -3.77 5.35 12.04
N LEU A 105 -4.74 5.79 12.86
CA LEU A 105 -5.38 7.10 12.75
C LEU A 105 -4.90 8.10 13.82
N ALA A 106 -3.98 7.69 14.71
CA ALA A 106 -3.53 8.47 15.86
C ALA A 106 -4.70 8.99 16.73
N MET A 107 -5.68 8.12 16.98
CA MET A 107 -6.87 8.41 17.80
C MET A 107 -6.77 7.74 19.16
N THR A 108 -7.28 8.39 20.21
CA THR A 108 -7.28 7.86 21.59
C THR A 108 -8.19 6.66 21.75
N THR A 109 -9.40 6.70 21.19
CA THR A 109 -10.38 5.61 21.27
C THR A 109 -11.23 5.58 20.01
N VAL A 110 -11.46 4.39 19.47
CA VAL A 110 -12.35 4.16 18.33
C VAL A 110 -13.33 3.06 18.73
N PRO A 111 -14.48 3.40 19.34
CA PRO A 111 -15.46 2.38 19.68
C PRO A 111 -16.19 1.94 18.41
N LEU A 112 -16.35 0.62 18.27
CA LEU A 112 -16.86 -0.03 17.06
C LEU A 112 -17.97 -1.00 17.40
N GLU A 113 -18.98 -1.06 16.55
CA GLU A 113 -19.96 -2.14 16.43
C GLU A 113 -19.72 -2.88 15.11
N MET A 114 -19.98 -4.18 15.13
CA MET A 114 -19.76 -5.07 14.00
C MET A 114 -21.01 -5.91 13.77
N GLU A 115 -21.37 -6.12 12.50
CA GLU A 115 -22.37 -7.11 12.10
C GLU A 115 -21.80 -8.00 11.00
N LEU A 116 -22.14 -9.29 11.01
CA LEU A 116 -21.65 -10.26 10.05
C LEU A 116 -22.82 -10.91 9.30
N LYS A 117 -22.81 -10.81 7.97
CA LYS A 117 -23.87 -11.33 7.10
C LYS A 117 -23.31 -12.22 6.00
N ALA A 118 -24.04 -13.26 5.64
CA ALA A 118 -23.78 -14.08 4.46
C ALA A 118 -25.08 -14.20 3.66
N GLY A 119 -25.15 -13.54 2.51
CA GLY A 119 -26.37 -13.45 1.71
C GLY A 119 -27.47 -12.74 2.51
N ASN A 120 -28.59 -13.43 2.72
CA ASN A 120 -29.72 -12.93 3.51
C ASN A 120 -29.64 -13.31 5.01
N GLU A 121 -28.62 -14.08 5.41
CA GLU A 121 -28.49 -14.58 6.77
C GLU A 121 -27.64 -13.62 7.63
N HIS A 122 -28.17 -13.26 8.81
CA HIS A 122 -27.42 -12.55 9.84
C HIS A 122 -26.71 -13.55 10.74
N LEU A 123 -25.40 -13.71 10.54
CA LEU A 123 -24.60 -14.71 11.25
C LEU A 123 -24.50 -14.41 12.76
N ASP A 124 -24.63 -13.15 13.16
CA ASP A 124 -24.66 -12.71 14.56
C ASP A 124 -25.68 -13.48 15.41
N ASN A 125 -26.82 -13.83 14.82
CA ASN A 125 -27.91 -14.55 15.51
C ASN A 125 -27.63 -16.05 15.70
N MET A 126 -26.61 -16.59 15.02
CA MET A 126 -26.29 -18.01 14.99
C MET A 126 -24.82 -18.34 15.28
N LEU A 127 -24.04 -17.39 15.83
CA LEU A 127 -22.62 -17.58 16.17
C LEU A 127 -22.30 -18.75 17.11
N LYS A 128 -23.30 -19.25 17.86
CA LYS A 128 -23.14 -20.44 18.71
C LYS A 128 -23.03 -21.74 17.91
N ASP A 129 -23.56 -21.75 16.69
CA ASP A 129 -23.53 -22.87 15.76
C ASP A 129 -22.56 -22.57 14.61
N GLU A 130 -21.28 -22.84 14.86
CA GLU A 130 -20.20 -22.56 13.92
C GLU A 130 -20.39 -23.26 12.57
N ASP A 131 -20.88 -24.49 12.58
CA ASP A 131 -21.04 -25.29 11.35
C ASP A 131 -22.16 -24.71 10.47
N ARG A 132 -23.25 -24.22 11.06
CA ARG A 132 -24.30 -23.51 10.32
C ARG A 132 -23.79 -22.19 9.73
N CYS A 133 -22.99 -21.42 10.47
CA CYS A 133 -22.33 -20.22 9.93
C CYS A 133 -21.42 -20.55 8.74
N LEU A 134 -20.62 -21.61 8.84
CA LEU A 134 -19.74 -22.07 7.76
C LEU A 134 -20.53 -22.48 6.52
N GLU A 135 -21.67 -23.14 6.69
CA GLU A 135 -22.55 -23.51 5.58
C GLU A 135 -23.15 -22.27 4.89
N CYS A 136 -23.65 -21.29 5.66
CA CYS A 136 -24.14 -20.02 5.11
C CYS A 136 -23.06 -19.30 4.29
N ILE A 137 -21.84 -19.18 4.83
CA ILE A 137 -20.71 -18.55 4.13
C ILE A 137 -20.32 -19.33 2.87
N TYR A 138 -20.34 -20.66 2.92
CA TYR A 138 -20.01 -21.52 1.78
C TYR A 138 -21.03 -21.43 0.63
N ARG A 139 -22.33 -21.28 0.97
CA ARG A 139 -23.40 -21.12 -0.02
C ARG A 139 -23.24 -19.83 -0.83
N GLU A 140 -22.72 -18.78 -0.18
CA GLU A 140 -22.41 -17.51 -0.80
C GLU A 140 -21.07 -17.57 -1.53
N LYS A 141 -21.10 -17.93 -2.82
CA LYS A 141 -19.89 -17.92 -3.65
C LYS A 141 -19.53 -16.48 -4.04
N PRO A 142 -18.27 -16.07 -3.92
CA PRO A 142 -17.84 -14.76 -4.38
C PRO A 142 -18.07 -14.65 -5.89
N ASP A 143 -18.94 -13.72 -6.29
CA ASP A 143 -19.34 -13.44 -7.66
C ASP A 143 -18.34 -12.52 -8.39
N ARG A 144 -17.44 -11.90 -7.63
CA ARG A 144 -16.55 -10.84 -8.10
C ARG A 144 -15.09 -11.16 -7.84
N LEU A 145 -14.25 -10.73 -8.79
CA LEU A 145 -12.82 -10.59 -8.57
C LEU A 145 -12.57 -9.45 -7.58
N ARG A 146 -11.39 -9.45 -6.98
CA ARG A 146 -10.95 -8.36 -6.10
C ARG A 146 -10.95 -7.05 -6.88
N ASP A 147 -11.48 -6.00 -6.27
CA ASP A 147 -11.51 -4.66 -6.87
C ASP A 147 -10.09 -4.11 -7.07
N GLU A 148 -9.90 -3.33 -8.15
CA GLU A 148 -8.62 -2.67 -8.48
C GLU A 148 -8.14 -1.79 -7.32
N GLU A 149 -9.05 -1.05 -6.70
CA GLU A 149 -8.76 -0.24 -5.51
C GLU A 149 -8.13 -1.04 -4.37
N ILE A 150 -8.65 -2.23 -4.08
CA ILE A 150 -8.12 -3.09 -3.02
C ILE A 150 -6.73 -3.60 -3.41
N THR A 151 -6.53 -3.86 -4.70
CA THR A 151 -5.23 -4.30 -5.24
C THR A 151 -4.18 -3.20 -5.09
N GLU A 152 -4.49 -1.97 -5.48
CA GLU A 152 -3.62 -0.80 -5.29
C GLU A 152 -3.29 -0.58 -3.81
N LEU A 153 -4.29 -0.66 -2.92
CA LEU A 153 -4.08 -0.49 -1.48
C LEU A 153 -3.19 -1.59 -0.88
N GLU A 154 -3.32 -2.84 -1.35
CA GLU A 154 -2.41 -3.92 -0.93
C GLU A 154 -0.98 -3.71 -1.42
N GLU A 155 -0.79 -3.19 -2.63
CA GLU A 155 0.54 -2.85 -3.17
C GLU A 155 1.18 -1.69 -2.42
N CYS A 156 0.41 -0.64 -2.12
CA CYS A 156 0.86 0.46 -1.25
C CYS A 156 1.24 -0.05 0.16
N LEU A 157 0.46 -0.96 0.72
CA LEU A 157 0.77 -1.53 2.04
C LEU A 157 2.04 -2.39 2.01
N LYS A 158 2.22 -3.20 0.96
CA LYS A 158 3.45 -4.00 0.77
C LYS A 158 4.67 -3.12 0.63
N SER A 159 4.60 -2.04 -0.15
CA SER A 159 5.73 -1.12 -0.32
C SER A 159 6.10 -0.44 1.00
N LEU A 160 5.12 -0.04 1.81
CA LEU A 160 5.34 0.54 3.14
C LEU A 160 6.05 -0.43 4.10
N ILE A 161 5.62 -1.70 4.15
CA ILE A 161 6.26 -2.72 5.01
C ILE A 161 7.71 -3.00 4.58
N VAL A 162 7.97 -3.01 3.27
CA VAL A 162 9.34 -3.18 2.74
C VAL A 162 10.22 -2.00 3.14
N HIS A 163 9.71 -0.76 3.06
CA HIS A 163 10.43 0.42 3.52
C HIS A 163 10.70 0.42 5.04
N GLU A 164 9.74 -0.03 5.85
CA GLU A 164 9.88 -0.12 7.31
C GLU A 164 10.90 -1.20 7.72
N SER A 165 10.94 -2.32 7.00
CA SER A 165 11.90 -3.42 7.21
C SER A 165 13.34 -3.04 6.84
N ILE A 166 13.52 -2.14 5.88
CA ILE A 166 14.84 -1.60 5.50
C ILE A 166 15.35 -0.61 6.56
N ASN A 167 14.45 0.13 7.22
CA ASN A 167 14.81 1.08 8.26
C ASN A 167 15.09 0.43 9.63
N ASN A 168 14.44 -0.70 9.94
CA ASN A 168 14.57 -1.38 11.23
C ASN A 168 15.82 -2.27 11.39
N ASN A 169 16.65 -2.42 10.35
CA ASN A 169 17.94 -3.14 10.43
C ASN A 169 19.13 -2.27 10.88
N MET A 170 18.88 -1.06 11.36
CA MET A 170 19.92 -0.18 11.92
C MET A 170 19.45 0.37 13.28
N THR A 171 19.45 -0.45 14.33
CA THR A 171 19.73 -0.09 15.74
C THR A 171 19.35 -1.23 16.69
N VAL A 172 20.27 -2.17 16.90
CA VAL A 172 20.38 -2.88 18.19
C VAL A 172 21.85 -2.86 18.57
N LYS A 173 22.24 -1.84 19.34
CA LYS A 173 23.43 -1.90 20.19
C LYS A 173 23.27 -0.93 21.37
N ASP A 174 23.04 -1.55 22.52
CA ASP A 174 23.29 -1.14 23.92
C ASP A 174 23.38 0.36 24.27
N CYS A 175 22.61 0.76 25.29
CA CYS A 175 23.18 1.10 26.61
C CYS A 175 22.08 1.35 27.66
N MET A 176 22.30 0.80 28.85
CA MET A 176 21.54 1.04 30.08
C MET A 176 21.83 2.43 30.68
N SER A 177 20.80 3.12 31.17
CA SER A 177 20.71 3.66 32.54
C SER A 177 19.51 4.61 32.69
N LEU A 178 18.62 4.29 33.62
CA LEU A 178 17.65 5.22 34.17
C LEU A 178 18.35 6.18 35.13
N ASN A 179 18.05 7.49 35.06
CA ASN A 179 17.51 8.25 36.19
C ASN A 179 17.26 9.75 35.89
N SER A 180 16.01 10.15 36.14
CA SER A 180 15.51 11.44 36.65
C SER A 180 15.50 12.74 35.79
N PRO A 181 14.56 13.68 36.09
CA PRO A 181 13.89 14.51 35.08
C PRO A 181 14.02 16.05 35.23
N SER A 182 13.54 16.77 34.20
CA SER A 182 12.77 18.05 34.21
C SER A 182 13.34 19.33 33.56
N LEU A 183 12.54 19.84 32.58
CA LEU A 183 12.25 21.25 32.17
C LEU A 183 13.33 22.09 31.42
N PRO A 184 12.97 23.21 30.76
CA PRO A 184 12.29 23.34 29.44
C PRO A 184 13.11 24.18 28.40
N TYR A 185 12.69 24.11 27.11
CA TYR A 185 12.97 24.94 25.89
C TYR A 185 13.75 26.28 26.00
N PRO A 186 14.37 26.88 24.92
CA PRO A 186 14.10 26.70 23.47
C PRO A 186 15.30 26.78 22.47
N SER A 187 14.98 26.63 21.18
CA SER A 187 15.61 27.24 19.97
C SER A 187 16.66 26.44 19.20
N GLN A 188 16.30 26.19 17.94
CA GLN A 188 17.11 26.14 16.71
C GLN A 188 18.63 26.01 16.90
N ASP A 189 19.19 24.89 16.46
CA ASP A 189 20.27 24.97 15.49
C ASP A 189 20.41 23.69 14.64
N ALA A 190 20.64 23.96 13.36
CA ALA A 190 21.11 23.14 12.26
C ALA A 190 21.68 21.75 12.59
N SER A 191 20.99 20.69 12.14
CA SER A 191 21.66 19.47 11.67
C SER A 191 21.70 19.50 10.14
N LEU A 192 22.67 20.23 9.59
CA LEU A 192 23.09 20.15 8.20
C LEU A 192 23.62 18.72 7.93
N SER A 193 22.75 17.81 7.51
CA SER A 193 23.21 16.71 6.67
C SER A 193 23.65 17.33 5.36
N LEU A 194 24.88 17.11 4.88
CA LEU A 194 25.33 17.50 3.55
C LEU A 194 24.27 17.11 2.51
N GLN A 195 23.39 18.04 2.13
CA GLN A 195 22.48 17.85 1.02
C GLN A 195 23.38 17.88 -0.21
N ALA A 196 23.68 16.72 -0.78
CA ALA A 196 24.27 16.67 -2.10
C ALA A 196 23.36 17.49 -3.02
N THR A 197 23.89 18.51 -3.68
CA THR A 197 23.15 19.34 -4.65
C THR A 197 23.74 19.13 -6.04
N PHE A 198 22.94 19.33 -7.07
CA PHE A 198 23.40 19.32 -8.46
C PHE A 198 22.90 20.57 -9.18
N ILE A 199 23.53 20.91 -10.31
CA ILE A 199 23.18 22.09 -11.10
C ILE A 199 22.39 21.61 -12.33
N PHE A 200 21.23 22.21 -12.56
CA PHE A 200 20.43 22.04 -13.77
C PHE A 200 20.08 23.42 -14.32
N GLN A 201 20.40 23.68 -15.59
CA GLN A 201 20.22 25.00 -16.23
C GLN A 201 20.77 26.20 -15.43
N GLY A 202 21.85 26.01 -14.65
CA GLY A 202 22.46 27.05 -13.81
C GLY A 202 21.78 27.27 -12.45
N GLN A 203 20.74 26.51 -12.11
CA GLN A 203 20.09 26.52 -10.79
C GLN A 203 20.53 25.31 -9.94
N GLN A 204 20.64 25.49 -8.63
CA GLN A 204 21.07 24.46 -7.69
C GLN A 204 19.86 23.72 -7.10
N PHE A 205 19.81 22.41 -7.31
CA PHE A 205 18.74 21.53 -6.80
C PHE A 205 19.27 20.51 -5.79
N ALA A 206 18.42 20.12 -4.85
CA ALA A 206 18.72 19.03 -3.92
C ALA A 206 18.75 17.68 -4.68
N ASN A 207 19.87 16.96 -4.57
CA ASN A 207 20.06 15.62 -5.12
C ASN A 207 19.41 14.57 -4.20
N ARG A 208 18.07 14.58 -4.18
CA ARG A 208 17.25 13.59 -3.48
C ARG A 208 17.20 12.26 -4.23
N THR A 209 16.85 11.19 -3.52
CA THR A 209 16.47 9.91 -4.16
C THR A 209 15.19 10.08 -4.96
N LEU A 210 15.04 9.29 -6.02
CA LEU A 210 13.81 9.28 -6.82
C LEU A 210 12.60 8.94 -5.93
N ALA A 211 11.62 9.84 -5.91
CA ALA A 211 10.35 9.64 -5.23
C ALA A 211 9.37 8.90 -6.14
N PRO A 212 8.33 8.25 -5.58
CA PRO A 212 7.26 7.63 -6.36
C PRO A 212 6.61 8.59 -7.36
N ASP A 213 6.47 9.87 -6.99
CA ASP A 213 5.91 10.90 -7.87
C ASP A 213 6.79 11.16 -9.10
N ASP A 214 8.12 11.16 -8.94
CA ASP A 214 9.06 11.32 -10.07
C ASP A 214 8.95 10.13 -11.03
N HIS A 215 8.75 8.94 -10.46
CA HIS A 215 8.63 7.70 -11.19
C HIS A 215 7.35 7.69 -12.05
N GLN A 216 6.22 8.09 -11.48
CA GLN A 216 4.96 8.22 -12.23
C GLN A 216 5.05 9.33 -13.30
N LYS A 217 5.56 10.51 -12.95
CA LYS A 217 5.73 11.62 -13.90
C LYS A 217 6.61 11.21 -15.08
N PHE A 218 7.75 10.56 -14.81
CA PHE A 218 8.62 10.02 -15.85
C PHE A 218 7.87 9.06 -16.77
N ALA A 219 7.17 8.07 -16.22
CA ALA A 219 6.46 7.06 -17.01
C ALA A 219 5.34 7.67 -17.89
N LYS A 220 4.64 8.70 -17.39
CA LYS A 220 3.60 9.42 -18.16
C LYS A 220 4.17 10.19 -19.35
N LEU A 221 5.33 10.82 -19.18
CA LEU A 221 5.81 11.87 -20.09
C LEU A 221 6.91 11.42 -21.04
N VAL A 222 7.71 10.42 -20.65
CA VAL A 222 8.86 9.97 -21.47
C VAL A 222 8.43 9.29 -22.78
N SER A 223 7.22 8.70 -22.81
CA SER A 223 6.63 8.05 -23.98
C SER A 223 7.63 7.10 -24.69
N LYS A 224 7.72 7.13 -26.02
CA LYS A 224 8.61 6.27 -26.84
C LYS A 224 10.11 6.45 -26.56
N LYS A 225 10.52 7.53 -25.89
CA LYS A 225 11.94 7.82 -25.61
C LYS A 225 12.47 7.08 -24.37
N TRP A 226 11.65 6.33 -23.67
CA TRP A 226 12.06 5.58 -22.47
C TRP A 226 13.27 4.67 -22.72
N LYS A 227 13.35 4.03 -23.89
CA LYS A 227 14.50 3.17 -24.26
C LYS A 227 15.80 3.96 -24.37
N GLN A 228 15.73 5.18 -24.92
CA GLN A 228 16.90 6.05 -25.08
C GLN A 228 17.40 6.53 -23.71
N VAL A 229 16.47 6.94 -22.84
CA VAL A 229 16.79 7.30 -21.45
C VAL A 229 17.38 6.11 -20.69
N GLY A 230 16.81 4.90 -20.86
CA GLY A 230 17.34 3.67 -20.27
C GLY A 230 18.79 3.39 -20.69
N ARG A 231 19.14 3.62 -21.96
CA ARG A 231 20.51 3.47 -22.47
C ARG A 231 21.46 4.55 -21.95
N SER A 232 20.99 5.77 -21.71
CA SER A 232 21.78 6.77 -21.00
C SER A 232 22.02 6.37 -19.54
N LEU A 233 20.99 5.86 -18.85
CA LEU A 233 21.10 5.37 -17.48
C LEU A 233 22.00 4.13 -17.36
N GLN A 234 22.06 3.27 -18.38
CA GLN A 234 22.94 2.10 -18.46
C GLN A 234 24.43 2.44 -18.26
N LYS A 235 24.88 3.65 -18.63
CA LYS A 235 26.26 4.11 -18.36
C LYS A 235 26.59 4.10 -16.87
N SER A 236 25.58 4.38 -16.05
CA SER A 236 25.71 4.50 -14.60
C SER A 236 25.09 3.32 -13.83
N CYS A 237 24.23 2.52 -14.47
CA CYS A 237 23.50 1.40 -13.87
C CYS A 237 23.70 0.10 -14.66
N ARG A 238 24.40 -0.87 -14.07
CA ARG A 238 24.67 -2.16 -14.71
C ARG A 238 23.41 -3.02 -14.90
N ALA A 239 22.36 -2.80 -14.10
CA ALA A 239 21.13 -3.58 -14.18
C ALA A 239 20.25 -3.22 -15.39
N LEU A 240 20.53 -2.10 -16.05
CA LEU A 240 19.88 -1.68 -17.30
C LEU A 240 20.70 -2.03 -18.54
N ARG A 241 21.74 -2.87 -18.41
CA ARG A 241 22.56 -3.28 -19.56
C ARG A 241 21.77 -4.19 -20.49
N ASP A 242 21.99 -4.06 -21.79
CA ASP A 242 21.42 -4.98 -22.77
C ASP A 242 21.72 -6.44 -22.39
N PRO A 243 20.76 -7.38 -22.52
CA PRO A 243 19.49 -7.27 -23.24
C PRO A 243 18.30 -6.76 -22.41
N VAL A 244 18.51 -6.19 -21.22
CA VAL A 244 17.42 -5.90 -20.27
C VAL A 244 16.39 -4.91 -20.82
N ILE A 245 16.82 -3.85 -21.51
CA ILE A 245 15.92 -2.83 -22.07
C ILE A 245 15.03 -3.44 -23.16
N ASP A 246 15.59 -4.30 -24.01
CA ASP A 246 14.82 -4.96 -25.07
C ASP A 246 13.88 -6.04 -24.50
N ASN A 247 14.31 -6.76 -23.45
CA ASN A 247 13.45 -7.71 -22.74
C ASN A 247 12.26 -7.00 -22.09
N LEU A 248 12.46 -5.85 -21.45
CA LEU A 248 11.36 -5.06 -20.87
C LEU A 248 10.36 -4.61 -21.94
N ALA A 249 10.84 -4.30 -23.15
CA ALA A 249 9.95 -3.94 -24.24
C ALA A 249 9.10 -5.12 -24.73
N LEU A 250 9.64 -6.34 -24.69
CA LEU A 250 8.92 -7.56 -25.08
C LEU A 250 7.97 -8.04 -23.98
N GLU A 251 8.41 -8.00 -22.73
CA GLU A 251 7.65 -8.45 -21.56
C GLU A 251 6.43 -7.56 -21.33
N TYR A 252 6.58 -6.24 -21.50
CA TYR A 252 5.53 -5.26 -21.26
C TYR A 252 4.93 -4.66 -22.54
N ASP A 253 4.97 -5.38 -23.66
CA ASP A 253 4.40 -4.90 -24.94
C ASP A 253 2.88 -4.77 -24.89
N ARG A 254 2.21 -5.61 -24.09
CA ARG A 254 0.74 -5.66 -24.00
C ARG A 254 0.16 -4.55 -23.12
N GLU A 255 0.92 -4.08 -22.13
CA GLU A 255 0.53 -3.04 -21.18
C GLU A 255 0.84 -1.63 -21.71
N GLY A 256 1.77 -1.52 -22.67
CA GLY A 256 2.05 -0.30 -23.42
C GLY A 256 3.23 0.52 -22.90
N LEU A 257 3.48 1.65 -23.57
CA LEU A 257 4.70 2.47 -23.37
C LEU A 257 4.85 3.02 -21.96
N TYR A 258 3.72 3.32 -21.29
CA TYR A 258 3.72 3.77 -19.91
C TYR A 258 4.33 2.72 -19.00
N GLU A 259 3.83 1.48 -19.09
CA GLU A 259 4.30 0.39 -18.24
C GLU A 259 5.75 0.03 -18.54
N GLN A 260 6.15 0.03 -19.81
CA GLN A 260 7.55 -0.18 -20.19
C GLN A 260 8.50 0.86 -19.57
N ALA A 261 8.12 2.13 -19.62
CA ALA A 261 8.89 3.22 -19.01
C ALA A 261 8.92 3.11 -17.48
N TYR A 262 7.78 2.76 -16.89
CA TYR A 262 7.64 2.55 -15.46
C TYR A 262 8.54 1.42 -14.98
N GLN A 263 8.51 0.26 -15.63
CA GLN A 263 9.31 -0.91 -15.28
C GLN A 263 10.81 -0.67 -15.47
N MET A 264 11.22 0.08 -16.49
CA MET A 264 12.61 0.48 -16.69
C MET A 264 13.12 1.33 -15.52
N LEU A 265 12.37 2.35 -15.11
CA LEU A 265 12.77 3.21 -13.99
C LEU A 265 12.66 2.49 -12.64
N LEU A 266 11.69 1.57 -12.48
CA LEU A 266 11.58 0.72 -11.30
C LEU A 266 12.83 -0.17 -11.14
N ARG A 267 13.26 -0.82 -12.23
CA ARG A 267 14.52 -1.60 -12.27
C ARG A 267 15.73 -0.73 -11.90
N PHE A 268 15.80 0.50 -12.38
CA PHE A 268 16.85 1.45 -11.99
C PHE A 268 16.84 1.70 -10.47
N ILE A 269 15.68 2.03 -9.90
CA ILE A 269 15.53 2.31 -8.46
C ILE A 269 15.87 1.08 -7.61
N GLN A 270 15.40 -0.10 -8.00
CA GLN A 270 15.68 -1.35 -7.27
C GLN A 270 17.16 -1.73 -7.29
N SER A 271 17.84 -1.50 -8.42
CA SER A 271 19.24 -1.88 -8.58
C SER A 271 20.22 -0.92 -7.90
N GLU A 272 19.95 0.38 -7.93
CA GLU A 272 20.84 1.41 -7.41
C GLU A 272 20.47 1.85 -5.97
N GLY A 273 19.23 1.59 -5.52
CA GLY A 273 18.76 1.94 -4.18
C GLY A 273 18.96 3.42 -3.86
N LYS A 274 19.72 3.72 -2.79
CA LYS A 274 20.03 5.10 -2.37
C LYS A 274 20.85 5.89 -3.40
N LYS A 275 21.45 5.23 -4.40
CA LYS A 275 22.16 5.87 -5.51
C LYS A 275 21.26 6.20 -6.70
N ALA A 276 20.00 5.75 -6.69
CA ALA A 276 18.99 6.14 -7.69
C ALA A 276 18.50 7.57 -7.39
N THR A 277 19.34 8.55 -7.69
CA THR A 277 19.07 9.95 -7.38
C THR A 277 18.45 10.71 -8.54
N ILE A 278 17.72 11.77 -8.23
CA ILE A 278 17.08 12.64 -9.23
C ILE A 278 18.12 13.22 -10.20
N ALA A 279 19.31 13.61 -9.73
CA ALA A 279 20.36 14.17 -10.59
C ALA A 279 20.76 13.22 -11.73
N ARG A 280 20.78 11.90 -11.47
CA ARG A 280 21.13 10.91 -12.51
C ARG A 280 20.05 10.77 -13.56
N LEU A 281 18.78 10.82 -13.12
CA LEU A 281 17.66 10.81 -14.05
C LEU A 281 17.64 12.09 -14.88
N ILE A 282 17.83 13.25 -14.26
CA ILE A 282 17.88 14.55 -14.95
C ILE A 282 19.02 14.59 -15.96
N ALA A 283 20.24 14.16 -15.59
CA ALA A 283 21.35 14.08 -16.52
C ALA A 283 21.04 13.17 -17.74
N ALA A 284 20.37 12.04 -17.51
CA ALA A 284 19.94 11.16 -18.59
C ALA A 284 18.83 11.79 -19.46
N LEU A 285 17.93 12.59 -18.88
CA LEU A 285 16.91 13.32 -19.62
C LEU A 285 17.51 14.45 -20.47
N GLU A 286 18.48 15.18 -19.93
CA GLU A 286 19.24 16.22 -20.64
C GLU A 286 19.99 15.64 -21.84
N GLU A 287 20.69 14.51 -21.67
CA GLU A 287 21.37 13.81 -22.76
C GLU A 287 20.42 13.42 -23.92
N ASN A 288 19.14 13.19 -23.62
CA ASN A 288 18.11 12.78 -24.59
C ASN A 288 17.21 13.93 -25.06
N GLY A 289 17.55 15.18 -24.70
CA GLY A 289 16.80 16.38 -25.09
C GLY A 289 15.39 16.45 -24.49
N LEU A 290 15.18 15.84 -23.32
CA LEU A 290 13.91 15.83 -22.58
C LEU A 290 13.91 16.88 -21.46
N ILE A 291 14.21 18.11 -21.84
CA ILE A 291 14.41 19.23 -20.89
C ILE A 291 13.10 19.58 -20.16
N SER A 292 11.97 19.66 -20.87
CA SER A 292 10.65 19.94 -20.27
C SER A 292 10.23 18.90 -19.23
N LEU A 293 10.59 17.62 -19.46
CA LEU A 293 10.35 16.56 -18.49
C LEU A 293 11.26 16.72 -17.26
N ALA A 294 12.52 17.10 -17.46
CA ALA A 294 13.42 17.39 -16.35
C ALA A 294 12.92 18.58 -15.50
N GLU A 295 12.39 19.62 -16.13
CA GLU A 295 11.77 20.77 -15.46
C GLU A 295 10.54 20.36 -14.63
N GLU A 296 9.66 19.52 -15.18
CA GLU A 296 8.47 19.03 -14.47
C GLU A 296 8.81 18.14 -13.26
N LEU A 297 9.88 17.36 -13.37
CA LEU A 297 10.41 16.55 -12.26
C LEU A 297 11.06 17.39 -11.17
N LEU A 298 11.65 18.53 -11.53
CA LEU A 298 12.22 19.49 -10.58
C LEU A 298 11.19 20.48 -10.03
N GLY A 299 9.93 20.41 -10.50
CA GLY A 299 8.86 21.30 -10.05
C GLY A 299 9.01 22.72 -10.57
N LEU A 300 9.71 22.92 -11.68
CA LEU A 300 9.94 24.22 -12.30
C LEU A 300 8.78 24.70 -13.18
N HIS A 301 7.84 23.81 -13.52
CA HIS A 301 6.59 24.22 -14.15
C HIS A 301 5.59 24.74 -13.09
N SER A 302 5.59 26.06 -12.93
CA SER A 302 4.40 26.79 -12.49
C SER A 302 3.28 26.54 -13.50
N SER A 303 2.07 26.30 -12.99
CA SER A 303 0.83 26.28 -13.76
C SER A 303 0.72 27.50 -14.69
N GLU A 304 1.02 27.33 -15.97
CA GLU A 304 0.47 28.19 -17.02
C GLU A 304 -0.93 27.68 -17.36
N ASP A 305 -1.86 27.88 -16.42
CA ASP A 305 -3.28 28.00 -16.73
C ASP A 305 -3.58 29.49 -16.91
N CYS A 306 -3.56 29.98 -18.15
CA CYS A 306 -4.55 30.97 -18.61
C CYS A 306 -4.46 31.15 -20.14
N SER A 307 -5.38 30.53 -20.88
CA SER A 307 -6.00 31.08 -22.10
C SER A 307 -7.32 30.37 -22.37
#